data_AF-A0A6I1JW35-F1
#
_entry.id   AF-A0A6I1JW35-F1
#
_cell.length_a   1.000
_cell.length_b   1.000
_cell.length_c   1.000
_cell.angle_alpha   90.00
_cell.angle_beta   90.00
_cell.angle_gamma   90.00
#
_symmetry.space_group_name_H-M   'P 1'
#
loop_
_entity.id
_entity.type
_entity.pdbx_description
1 polymer ?
#
loop_
_entity_poly.entity_id
_entity_poly.type
_entity_poly.pdbx_seq_one_letter_code
_entity_poly.pdbx_strand_id
1 'polypeptide(L)'
;MTIDRRQFSALAGATGLASLLAPGAALAQAKQFFRIGTGGTAGTYYPIGGLIANAITTATVDASAVATNGSVANVNGIVGGGLQPV
;
A
#
# COMPACT_ATOMS: atom_id res chain seq x y z
N MET A 1 25.44 -27.31 34.29
CA MET A 1 24.99 -25.91 34.14
C MET A 1 23.47 -25.92 34.02
N THR A 2 22.76 -25.80 35.14
CA THR A 2 21.29 -25.80 35.18
C THR A 2 20.81 -24.35 35.24
N ILE A 3 20.13 -23.90 34.19
CA ILE A 3 19.61 -22.54 34.10
C ILE A 3 18.28 -22.48 34.84
N ASP A 4 18.20 -21.64 35.89
CA ASP A 4 16.98 -21.44 36.68
C ASP A 4 16.01 -20.45 36.04
N ARG A 5 14.72 -20.51 36.39
CA ARG A 5 13.66 -19.64 35.83
C ARG A 5 13.95 -18.15 35.97
N ARG A 6 14.68 -17.76 37.03
CA ARG A 6 15.16 -16.39 37.28
C ARG A 6 16.26 -15.97 36.32
N GLN A 7 17.14 -16.89 35.94
CA GLN A 7 18.18 -16.66 34.94
C GLN A 7 17.58 -16.64 33.53
N PHE A 8 16.55 -17.46 33.27
CA PHE A 8 15.78 -17.41 32.04
C PHE A 8 15.04 -16.07 31.88
N SER A 9 14.37 -15.56 32.92
CA SER A 9 13.70 -14.25 32.87
C SER A 9 14.67 -13.09 32.72
N ALA A 10 15.84 -13.16 33.37
CA ALA A 10 16.88 -12.14 33.22
C ALA A 10 17.47 -12.13 31.81
N LEU A 11 17.71 -13.30 31.21
CA LEU A 11 18.25 -13.43 29.86
C LEU A 11 17.22 -13.00 28.80
N ALA A 12 15.95 -13.41 28.96
CA ALA A 12 14.86 -12.98 28.09
C ALA A 12 14.63 -11.46 28.14
N GLY A 13 14.71 -10.87 29.34
CA GLY A 13 14.64 -9.42 29.52
C GLY A 13 15.82 -8.68 28.88
N ALA A 14 17.03 -9.20 29.01
CA ALA A 14 18.22 -8.63 28.38
C ALA A 14 18.17 -8.70 26.85
N THR A 15 17.67 -9.79 26.26
CA THR A 15 17.48 -9.91 24.81
C THR A 15 16.36 -9.01 24.28
N GLY A 16 15.29 -8.81 25.06
CA GLY A 16 14.19 -7.91 24.71
C GLY A 16 14.55 -6.42 24.83
N LEU A 17 15.44 -6.04 25.75
CA LEU A 17 15.98 -4.69 25.81
C LEU A 17 16.99 -4.43 24.68
N ALA A 18 17.76 -5.43 24.29
CA ALA A 18 18.72 -5.31 23.19
C ALA A 18 18.04 -5.09 21.83
N SER A 19 16.82 -5.62 21.60
CA SER A 19 16.07 -5.38 20.37
C SER A 19 15.48 -3.97 20.28
N LEU A 20 15.26 -3.28 21.40
CA LEU A 20 14.84 -1.87 21.45
C LEU A 20 15.97 -0.90 21.08
N LEU A 21 17.22 -1.35 21.15
CA LEU A 21 18.43 -0.55 20.87
C LEU A 21 18.95 -0.73 19.44
N ALA A 22 18.35 -1.61 18.64
CA ALA A 22 18.68 -1.73 17.23
C ALA A 22 18.04 -0.56 16.46
N PRO A 23 18.82 0.42 15.95
CA PRO A 23 18.31 1.49 15.12
C PRO A 23 18.12 0.95 13.70
N GLY A 24 17.12 0.09 13.54
CA GLY A 24 16.56 -0.31 12.26
C GLY A 24 15.22 0.37 12.12
N ALA A 25 15.20 1.67 11.83
CA ALA A 25 13.95 2.32 11.44
C ALA A 25 13.44 1.57 10.20
N ALA A 26 12.36 0.80 10.36
CA ALA A 26 11.60 0.30 9.23
C ALA A 26 11.07 1.54 8.50
N LEU A 27 11.79 2.00 7.47
CA LEU A 27 11.34 3.07 6.61
C LEU A 27 10.12 2.54 5.88
N ALA A 28 8.92 2.93 6.34
CA ALA A 28 7.69 2.68 5.61
C ALA A 28 7.83 3.37 4.25
N GLN A 29 7.99 2.57 3.19
CA GLN A 29 8.07 3.09 1.83
C GLN A 29 6.74 3.78 1.50
N ALA A 30 6.81 5.02 1.03
CA ALA A 30 5.62 5.76 0.62
C ALA A 30 4.89 4.97 -0.47
N LYS A 31 3.59 4.75 -0.28
CA LYS A 31 2.75 4.04 -1.24
C LYS A 31 2.44 4.98 -2.41
N GLN A 32 2.59 4.49 -3.63
CA GLN A 32 2.22 5.21 -4.84
C GLN A 32 0.72 4.98 -5.12
N PHE A 33 -0.03 6.06 -5.31
CA PHE A 33 -1.47 5.98 -5.55
C PHE A 33 -1.78 6.04 -7.05
N PHE A 34 -2.28 4.94 -7.61
CA PHE A 34 -2.63 4.80 -9.01
C PHE A 34 -4.14 4.94 -9.24
N ARG A 35 -4.56 5.89 -10.08
CA ARG A 35 -5.97 6.12 -10.42
C ARG A 35 -6.27 5.64 -11.84
N ILE A 36 -7.25 4.76 -11.99
CA ILE A 36 -7.70 4.24 -13.29
C ILE A 36 -8.97 5.00 -13.69
N GLY A 37 -8.85 5.91 -14.67
CA GLY A 37 -10.02 6.55 -15.28
C GLY A 37 -10.86 5.53 -16.04
N THR A 38 -12.16 5.45 -15.76
CA THR A 38 -13.05 4.44 -16.36
C THR A 38 -14.18 5.10 -17.17
N GLY A 39 -15.42 5.00 -16.69
CA GLY A 39 -16.63 5.61 -17.21
C GLY A 39 -17.68 5.63 -16.10
N GLY A 40 -18.97 5.74 -16.44
CA GLY A 40 -20.05 5.63 -15.45
C GLY A 40 -20.03 4.29 -14.72
N THR A 41 -20.47 4.26 -13.46
CA THR A 41 -20.46 3.05 -12.61
C THR A 41 -21.32 1.91 -13.14
N ALA A 42 -22.35 2.22 -13.94
CA ALA A 42 -23.18 1.24 -14.64
C ALA A 42 -22.60 0.77 -15.99
N GLY A 43 -21.50 1.36 -16.46
CA GLY A 43 -20.82 0.98 -17.68
C GLY A 43 -19.83 -0.17 -17.46
N THR A 44 -19.32 -0.74 -18.55
CA THR A 44 -18.39 -1.89 -18.49
C THR A 44 -17.02 -1.53 -17.91
N TYR A 45 -16.54 -0.30 -18.13
CA TYR A 45 -15.18 0.09 -17.75
C TYR A 45 -14.99 0.15 -16.23
N TYR A 46 -16.03 0.50 -15.47
CA TYR A 46 -15.93 0.63 -14.02
C TYR A 46 -15.63 -0.72 -13.31
N PRO A 47 -16.39 -1.81 -13.52
CA PRO A 47 -16.06 -3.10 -12.93
C PRO A 47 -14.74 -3.67 -13.47
N ILE A 48 -14.42 -3.48 -14.76
CA ILE A 48 -13.12 -3.90 -15.31
C ILE A 48 -11.96 -3.15 -14.63
N GLY A 49 -12.09 -1.84 -14.46
CA GLY A 49 -11.10 -1.02 -13.73
C GLY A 49 -10.94 -1.47 -12.28
N GLY A 50 -12.02 -1.88 -11.62
CA GLY A 50 -11.98 -2.44 -10.27
C GLY A 50 -11.22 -3.77 -10.19
N LEU A 51 -11.43 -4.66 -11.17
CA LEU A 51 -10.68 -5.92 -11.28
C LEU A 51 -9.18 -5.66 -11.49
N ILE A 52 -8.84 -4.72 -12.37
CA ILE A 52 -7.45 -4.32 -12.61
C ILE A 52 -6.83 -3.71 -11.34
N ALA A 53 -7.54 -2.78 -10.68
CA ALA A 53 -7.09 -2.15 -9.44
C ALA A 53 -6.79 -3.19 -8.35
N ASN A 54 -7.67 -4.16 -8.18
CA ASN A 54 -7.46 -5.26 -7.24
C ASN A 54 -6.22 -6.10 -7.60
N ALA A 55 -6.02 -6.39 -8.89
CA ALA A 55 -4.90 -7.21 -9.34
C ALA A 55 -3.53 -6.53 -9.21
N ILE A 56 -3.45 -5.20 -9.34
CA ILE A 56 -2.17 -4.46 -9.33
C ILE A 56 -1.84 -3.83 -7.98
N THR A 57 -2.77 -3.87 -7.02
CA THR A 57 -2.52 -3.36 -5.67
C THR A 57 -1.49 -4.25 -4.98
N THR A 58 -0.44 -3.62 -4.43
CA THR A 58 0.68 -4.31 -3.75
C THR A 58 1.00 -3.61 -2.43
N ALA A 59 2.10 -4.00 -1.75
CA ALA A 59 2.58 -3.26 -0.59
C ALA A 59 2.91 -1.79 -0.93
N THR A 60 3.50 -1.55 -2.09
CA THR A 60 4.02 -0.24 -2.52
C THR A 60 3.09 0.53 -3.46
N VAL A 61 2.07 -0.11 -4.03
CA VAL A 61 1.09 0.53 -4.93
C VAL A 61 -0.32 0.38 -4.38
N ASP A 62 -1.09 1.47 -4.36
CA ASP A 62 -2.53 1.49 -4.09
C ASP A 62 -3.26 1.86 -5.37
N ALA A 63 -4.12 0.99 -5.91
CA ALA A 63 -4.84 1.29 -7.13
C ALA A 63 -6.35 1.41 -6.90
N SER A 64 -6.99 2.37 -7.57
CA SER A 64 -8.43 2.58 -7.50
C SER A 64 -9.04 2.87 -8.86
N ALA A 65 -10.24 2.34 -9.09
CA ALA A 65 -11.07 2.72 -10.23
C ALA A 65 -11.80 4.04 -9.93
N VAL A 66 -11.75 4.98 -10.88
CA VAL A 66 -12.40 6.28 -10.78
C VAL A 66 -13.50 6.36 -11.82
N ALA A 67 -14.73 6.60 -11.36
CA ALA A 67 -15.86 6.85 -12.25
C ALA A 67 -15.70 8.22 -12.92
N THR A 68 -15.89 8.28 -14.24
CA THR A 68 -15.69 9.50 -15.03
C THR A 68 -16.74 9.61 -16.14
N ASN A 69 -16.71 10.73 -16.89
CA ASN A 69 -17.52 10.92 -18.09
C ASN A 69 -16.97 10.18 -19.34
N GLY A 70 -16.08 9.20 -19.16
CA GLY A 70 -15.52 8.38 -20.23
C GLY A 70 -14.23 8.93 -20.84
N SER A 71 -13.91 8.49 -22.05
CA SER A 71 -12.55 8.58 -22.61
C SER A 71 -11.98 9.99 -22.71
N VAL A 72 -12.77 10.98 -23.15
CA VAL A 72 -12.28 12.37 -23.27
C VAL A 72 -11.91 12.95 -21.91
N ALA A 73 -12.75 12.71 -20.88
CA ALA A 73 -12.46 13.14 -19.52
C ALA A 73 -11.22 12.44 -18.96
N ASN A 74 -11.02 11.15 -19.27
CA ASN A 74 -9.84 10.40 -18.84
C ASN A 74 -8.56 10.95 -19.47
N VAL A 75 -8.55 11.17 -20.78
CA VAL A 75 -7.40 11.72 -21.50
C VAL A 75 -7.03 13.10 -20.93
N ASN A 76 -8.02 13.98 -20.77
CA ASN A 76 -7.80 15.30 -20.18
C ASN A 76 -7.32 15.21 -18.73
N GLY A 77 -7.82 14.25 -17.95
CA GLY A 77 -7.37 14.00 -16.59
C GLY A 77 -5.93 13.49 -16.50
N ILE A 78 -5.48 12.68 -17.47
CA ILE A 78 -4.08 12.25 -17.57
C ILE A 78 -3.19 13.43 -17.94
N VAL A 79 -3.55 14.17 -19.01
CA VAL A 79 -2.79 15.35 -19.47
C VAL A 79 -2.73 16.44 -18.39
N GLY A 80 -3.81 16.63 -17.62
CA GLY A 80 -3.88 17.57 -16.52
C GLY A 80 -3.29 17.07 -15.19
N GLY A 81 -2.75 15.85 -15.15
CA GLY A 81 -2.13 15.27 -13.94
C GLY A 81 -3.11 14.81 -12.84
N GLY A 82 -4.42 14.84 -13.08
CA GLY A 82 -5.44 14.34 -12.14
C GLY A 82 -5.57 12.82 -12.09
N LEU A 83 -5.11 12.12 -13.15
CA LEU A 83 -5.17 10.65 -13.29
C LEU A 83 -3.78 10.06 -13.54
N GLN A 84 -2.78 10.51 -12.79
CA GLN A 84 -1.43 9.94 -12.79
C GLN A 84 -1.09 9.38 -11.40
N PRO A 85 -0.08 8.49 -11.30
CA PRO A 85 0.39 8.06 -10.00
C PRO A 85 0.94 9.24 -9.19
N VAL A 86 0.51 9.37 -7.94
CA VAL A 86 1.03 10.37 -6.98
C VAL A 86 1.78 9.70 -5.83
#